data_AF-A0A940TGF3-F1
#
_entry.id   AF-A0A940TGF3-F1
#
_cell.length_a   1.000
_cell.length_b   1.000
_cell.length_c   1.000
_cell.angle_alpha   90.00
_cell.angle_beta   90.00
_cell.angle_gamma   90.00
#
_symmetry.space_group_name_H-M   'P 1'
#
loop_
_entity.id
_entity.type
_entity.pdbx_description
1 polymer ?
#
loop_
_entity_poly.entity_id
_entity_poly.type
_entity_poly.pdbx_seq_one_letter_code
_entity_poly.pdbx_strand_id
1 'polypeptide(L)'
;MDHSESAEIICRCYDEMSEVLLETEIEISGMFTCPPDDLDVAVERINKYREITDEIAAEIDAVCAEDESGELKKAVMPQTDRKDVPDDLVSVFEKRQEINAIIYRIQNTIPMVQDRLKKSMEKTLEEIKENNAGQSAKAARYYSAVTDVQNDSSFSRKNRII
;
A
#
# COMPACT_ATOMS: atom_id res chain seq x y z
N MET A 1 -14.43 36.18 -8.59
CA MET A 1 -13.22 36.13 -7.75
C MET A 1 -12.07 36.72 -8.56
N ASP A 2 -11.13 37.44 -7.94
CA ASP A 2 -9.93 37.89 -8.65
C ASP A 2 -9.01 36.68 -8.88
N HIS A 3 -8.40 36.55 -10.07
CA HIS A 3 -7.50 35.44 -10.39
C HIS A 3 -6.32 35.35 -9.41
N SER A 4 -5.86 36.48 -8.88
CA SER A 4 -4.84 36.51 -7.83
C SER A 4 -5.29 35.82 -6.53
N GLU A 5 -6.53 36.02 -6.11
CA GLU A 5 -7.07 35.43 -4.87
C GLU A 5 -7.31 33.93 -5.03
N SER A 6 -7.86 33.51 -6.18
CA SER A 6 -8.06 32.09 -6.51
C SER A 6 -6.73 31.34 -6.62
N ALA A 7 -5.71 31.96 -7.23
CA ALA A 7 -4.38 31.38 -7.35
C ALA A 7 -3.73 31.17 -5.97
N GLU A 8 -3.87 32.13 -5.04
CA GLU A 8 -3.36 32.00 -3.68
C GLU A 8 -4.02 30.84 -2.92
N ILE A 9 -5.35 30.68 -3.04
CA ILE A 9 -6.07 29.57 -2.40
C ILE A 9 -5.61 28.23 -2.96
N ILE A 10 -5.48 28.10 -4.29
CA ILE A 10 -5.00 26.86 -4.92
C ILE A 10 -3.55 26.57 -4.52
N CYS A 11 -2.69 27.58 -4.44
CA CYS A 11 -1.31 27.39 -3.98
C CYS A 11 -1.26 26.86 -2.54
N ARG A 12 -2.09 27.41 -1.64
CA ARG A 12 -2.22 26.90 -0.27
C ARG A 12 -2.72 25.44 -0.25
N CYS A 13 -3.72 25.12 -1.07
CA CYS A 13 -4.20 23.75 -1.21
C CYS A 13 -3.08 22.81 -1.66
N TYR A 14 -2.25 23.23 -2.61
CA TYR A 14 -1.09 22.43 -3.03
C TYR A 14 -0.01 22.32 -1.95
N ASP A 15 0.23 23.35 -1.15
CA ASP A 15 1.16 23.24 -0.02
C ASP A 15 0.65 22.18 1.00
N GLU A 16 -0.63 22.22 1.35
CA GLU A 16 -1.26 21.23 2.23
C GLU A 16 -1.25 19.81 1.61
N MET A 17 -1.58 19.70 0.31
CA MET A 17 -1.52 18.42 -0.41
C MET A 17 -0.11 17.85 -0.45
N SER A 18 0.91 18.72 -0.58
CA SER A 18 2.32 18.31 -0.58
C SER A 18 2.71 17.67 0.75
N GLU A 19 2.31 18.26 1.88
CA GLU A 19 2.56 17.70 3.21
C GLU A 19 1.94 16.30 3.35
N VAL A 20 0.68 16.14 2.94
CA VAL A 20 -0.03 14.85 3.01
C VAL A 20 0.58 13.80 2.08
N LEU A 21 0.98 14.20 0.88
CA LEU A 21 1.62 13.29 -0.07
C LEU A 21 3.03 12.88 0.38
N LEU A 22 3.78 13.76 1.05
CA LEU A 22 5.07 13.40 1.62
C LEU A 22 4.92 12.38 2.76
N GLU A 23 3.90 12.52 3.62
CA GLU A 23 3.58 11.51 4.63
C GLU A 23 3.16 10.18 3.98
N THR A 24 2.41 10.25 2.88
CA THR A 24 2.06 9.06 2.09
C THR A 24 3.30 8.37 1.51
N GLU A 25 4.25 9.15 0.98
CA GLU A 25 5.53 8.63 0.47
C GLU A 25 6.35 7.94 1.57
N ILE A 26 6.36 8.49 2.79
CA ILE A 26 7.00 7.90 3.97
C ILE A 26 6.35 6.56 4.32
N GLU A 27 5.02 6.51 4.43
CA GLU A 27 4.31 5.27 4.77
C GLU A 27 4.53 4.18 3.72
N ILE A 28 4.39 4.51 2.43
CA ILE A 28 4.63 3.56 1.33
C ILE A 28 6.07 3.05 1.35
N SER A 29 7.04 3.93 1.58
CA SER A 29 8.45 3.52 1.68
C SER A 29 8.68 2.63 2.91
N GLY A 30 8.04 2.93 4.03
CA GLY A 30 8.08 2.14 5.27
C GLY A 30 7.56 0.72 5.10
N MET A 31 6.57 0.51 4.23
CA MET A 31 6.02 -0.82 3.90
C MET A 31 7.05 -1.79 3.29
N PHE A 32 8.17 -1.28 2.79
CA PHE A 32 9.28 -2.11 2.32
C PHE A 32 9.96 -2.88 3.48
N THR A 33 10.02 -2.25 4.66
CA THR A 33 10.73 -2.75 5.83
C THR A 33 9.82 -3.17 6.98
N CYS A 34 8.53 -2.83 6.94
CA CYS A 34 7.62 -3.11 8.05
C CYS A 34 7.35 -4.62 8.21
N PRO A 35 7.18 -5.12 9.45
CA PRO A 35 6.61 -6.44 9.71
C PRO A 35 5.24 -6.63 9.03
N PRO A 36 4.85 -7.88 8.71
CA PRO A 36 3.53 -8.17 8.16
C PRO A 36 2.38 -7.66 9.04
N ASP A 37 2.54 -7.73 10.36
CA ASP A 37 1.51 -7.33 11.33
C ASP A 37 1.23 -5.81 11.34
N ASP A 38 2.18 -5.01 10.87
CA ASP A 38 2.06 -3.54 10.80
C ASP A 38 1.50 -3.05 9.45
N LEU A 39 1.26 -3.97 8.50
CA LEU A 39 0.84 -3.62 7.15
C LEU A 39 -0.56 -3.00 7.13
N ASP A 40 -1.48 -3.54 7.93
CA ASP A 40 -2.86 -3.04 8.01
C ASP A 40 -2.88 -1.60 8.52
N VAL A 41 -2.04 -1.26 9.51
CA VAL A 41 -1.90 0.10 10.04
C VAL A 41 -1.38 1.06 8.97
N ALA A 42 -0.38 0.65 8.18
CA ALA A 42 0.13 1.47 7.08
C ALA A 42 -0.95 1.71 6.01
N VAL A 43 -1.72 0.67 5.66
CA VAL A 43 -2.82 0.77 4.70
C VAL A 43 -3.93 1.70 5.21
N GLU A 44 -4.29 1.62 6.50
CA GLU A 44 -5.26 2.53 7.11
C GLU A 44 -4.80 3.99 7.04
N ARG A 45 -3.52 4.27 7.33
CA ARG A 45 -2.96 5.63 7.23
C ARG A 45 -2.97 6.14 5.79
N ILE A 46 -2.55 5.31 4.83
CA ILE A 46 -2.58 5.67 3.41
C ILE A 46 -4.01 5.97 2.93
N ASN A 47 -5.00 5.18 3.36
CA ASN A 47 -6.40 5.45 3.03
C ASN A 47 -6.87 6.79 3.61
N LYS A 48 -6.50 7.10 4.85
CA LYS A 48 -6.80 8.40 5.46
C LYS A 48 -6.15 9.55 4.68
N TYR A 49 -4.89 9.41 4.29
CA TYR A 49 -4.22 10.43 3.48
C TYR A 49 -4.89 10.59 2.11
N ARG A 50 -5.36 9.50 1.49
CA ARG A 50 -6.14 9.58 0.25
C ARG A 50 -7.42 10.41 0.44
N GLU A 51 -8.17 10.16 1.50
CA GLU A 51 -9.39 10.93 1.81
C GLU A 51 -9.09 12.43 1.95
N ILE A 52 -8.01 12.79 2.66
CA ILE A 52 -7.59 14.18 2.79
C ILE A 52 -7.20 14.77 1.42
N THR A 53 -6.44 14.05 0.61
CA THR A 53 -6.08 14.55 -0.74
C THR A 53 -7.29 14.68 -1.67
N ASP A 54 -8.29 13.81 -1.54
CA ASP A 54 -9.55 13.89 -2.30
C ASP A 54 -10.35 15.14 -1.90
N GLU A 55 -10.39 15.47 -0.61
CA GLU A 55 -11.02 16.70 -0.10
C GLU A 55 -10.32 17.96 -0.63
N ILE A 56 -8.98 18.01 -0.57
CA ILE A 56 -8.21 19.15 -1.08
C ILE A 56 -8.38 19.28 -2.61
N ALA A 57 -8.38 18.17 -3.35
CA ALA A 57 -8.61 18.19 -4.79
C ALA A 57 -10.01 18.73 -5.13
N ALA A 58 -11.02 18.38 -4.34
CA ALA A 58 -12.37 18.91 -4.49
C ALA A 58 -12.44 20.42 -4.20
N GLU A 59 -11.66 20.94 -3.24
CA GLU A 59 -11.55 22.39 -2.99
C GLU A 59 -10.92 23.11 -4.19
N ILE A 60 -9.84 22.56 -4.77
CA ILE A 60 -9.22 23.10 -5.99
C ILE A 60 -10.23 23.10 -7.16
N ASP A 61 -10.97 22.00 -7.34
CA ASP A 61 -12.00 21.89 -8.38
C ASP A 61 -13.12 22.92 -8.18
N ALA A 62 -13.54 23.17 -6.94
CA ALA A 62 -14.55 24.17 -6.62
C ALA A 62 -14.07 25.59 -6.97
N VAL A 63 -12.83 25.95 -6.62
CA VAL A 63 -12.24 27.25 -6.99
C VAL A 63 -12.14 27.38 -8.50
N CYS A 64 -11.73 26.32 -9.21
CA CYS A 64 -11.66 26.32 -10.67
C CYS A 64 -13.04 26.42 -11.33
N ALA A 65 -14.11 25.96 -10.68
CA ALA A 65 -15.47 26.03 -11.20
C ALA A 65 -16.06 27.45 -11.19
N GLU A 66 -15.53 28.34 -10.33
CA GLU A 66 -15.90 29.76 -10.27
C GLU A 66 -15.24 30.59 -11.39
N ASP A 67 -14.24 30.04 -12.08
CA ASP A 67 -13.52 30.69 -13.17
C ASP A 67 -14.18 30.45 -14.52
N GLU A 68 -14.91 31.45 -15.01
CA GLU A 68 -15.57 31.39 -16.33
C GLU A 68 -14.57 31.33 -17.50
N SER A 69 -13.32 31.78 -17.31
CA SER A 69 -12.29 31.77 -18.36
C SER A 69 -11.72 30.36 -18.62
N GLY A 70 -11.76 29.50 -17.60
CA GLY A 70 -11.15 28.17 -17.60
C GLY A 70 -9.62 28.17 -17.56
N GLU A 71 -8.98 29.32 -17.34
CA GLU A 71 -7.53 29.45 -17.24
C GLU A 71 -6.99 28.81 -15.95
N LEU A 72 -7.72 28.94 -14.83
CA LEU A 72 -7.36 28.26 -13.58
C LEU A 72 -7.40 26.74 -13.75
N LYS A 73 -8.44 26.23 -14.41
CA LYS A 73 -8.55 24.80 -14.72
C LYS A 73 -7.37 24.32 -15.57
N LYS A 74 -6.95 25.09 -16.57
CA LYS A 74 -5.75 24.76 -17.36
C LYS A 74 -4.50 24.74 -16.49
N ALA A 75 -4.32 25.71 -15.59
CA ALA A 75 -3.14 25.79 -14.73
C ALA A 75 -3.00 24.58 -13.78
N VAL A 76 -4.11 24.03 -13.28
CA VAL A 76 -4.11 22.87 -12.35
C VAL A 76 -4.05 21.51 -13.05
N MET A 77 -4.45 21.42 -14.32
CA MET A 77 -4.48 20.15 -15.06
C MET A 77 -3.07 19.56 -15.23
N PRO A 78 -2.78 18.30 -14.86
CA PRO A 78 -1.41 17.75 -14.85
C PRO A 78 -0.65 17.78 -16.19
N GLN A 79 -1.37 17.79 -17.31
CA GLN A 79 -0.79 17.68 -18.66
C GLN A 79 -0.53 19.04 -19.33
N THR A 80 -0.88 20.16 -18.68
CA THR A 80 -0.67 21.49 -19.25
C THR A 80 0.81 21.87 -19.24
N ASP A 81 1.32 22.40 -20.35
CA ASP A 81 2.68 22.94 -20.50
C ASP A 81 2.77 24.38 -19.94
N ARG A 82 3.97 24.79 -19.48
CA ARG A 82 4.19 26.15 -18.94
C ARG A 82 3.78 27.26 -19.91
N LYS A 83 4.02 27.07 -21.21
CA LYS A 83 3.71 28.05 -22.26
C LYS A 83 2.21 28.34 -22.41
N ASP A 84 1.37 27.41 -21.96
CA ASP A 84 -0.09 27.48 -22.07
C ASP A 84 -0.74 28.05 -20.80
N VAL A 85 0.08 28.45 -19.81
CA VAL A 85 -0.36 29.05 -18.55
C VAL A 85 -0.06 30.55 -18.53
N PRO A 86 -1.06 31.40 -18.24
CA PRO A 86 -0.90 32.84 -18.02
C PRO A 86 0.14 33.18 -16.94
N ASP A 87 0.75 34.37 -17.04
CA ASP A 87 1.86 34.76 -16.16
C ASP A 87 1.44 35.01 -14.69
N ASP A 88 0.18 35.34 -14.46
CA ASP A 88 -0.44 35.46 -13.14
C ASP A 88 -0.74 34.11 -12.48
N LEU A 89 -0.77 33.01 -13.24
CA LEU A 89 -1.04 31.66 -12.75
C LEU A 89 0.22 30.77 -12.68
N VAL A 90 1.40 31.36 -12.79
CA VAL A 90 2.68 30.63 -12.80
C VAL A 90 2.94 29.92 -11.49
N SER A 91 2.60 30.57 -10.36
CA SER A 91 2.73 29.98 -9.02
C SER A 91 1.94 28.68 -8.89
N VAL A 92 0.70 28.67 -9.38
CA VAL A 92 -0.18 27.49 -9.41
C VAL A 92 0.46 26.37 -10.23
N PHE A 93 0.97 26.70 -11.43
CA PHE A 93 1.65 25.73 -12.28
C PHE A 93 2.89 25.13 -11.61
N GLU A 94 3.73 25.95 -10.98
CA GLU A 94 4.95 25.51 -10.30
C GLU A 94 4.62 24.57 -9.13
N LYS A 95 3.64 24.95 -8.29
CA LYS A 95 3.15 24.12 -7.19
C LYS A 95 2.58 22.78 -7.68
N ARG A 96 1.80 22.79 -8.75
CA ARG A 96 1.33 21.56 -9.40
C ARG A 96 2.49 20.67 -9.87
N GLN A 97 3.59 21.25 -10.38
CA GLN A 97 4.77 20.45 -10.76
C GLN A 97 5.45 19.79 -9.56
N GLU A 98 5.53 20.49 -8.42
CA GLU A 98 6.02 19.90 -7.17
C GLU A 98 5.17 18.68 -6.76
N ILE A 99 3.84 18.82 -6.80
CA ILE A 99 2.89 17.73 -6.53
C ILE A 99 3.07 16.57 -7.50
N ASN A 100 3.13 16.84 -8.81
CA ASN A 100 3.35 15.81 -9.82
C ASN A 100 4.63 15.03 -9.57
N ALA A 101 5.70 15.70 -9.14
CA ALA A 101 6.96 15.05 -8.81
C ALA A 101 6.83 14.10 -7.61
N ILE A 102 6.07 14.47 -6.56
CA ILE A 102 5.81 13.60 -5.41
C ILE A 102 4.97 12.39 -5.83
N ILE A 103 3.89 12.61 -6.58
CA ILE A 103 3.02 11.54 -7.09
C ILE A 103 3.82 10.55 -7.94
N TYR A 104 4.71 11.05 -8.81
CA TYR A 104 5.56 10.20 -9.63
C TYR A 104 6.49 9.32 -8.77
N ARG A 105 7.10 9.86 -7.71
CA ARG A 105 7.92 9.04 -6.80
C ARG A 105 7.09 7.95 -6.12
N ILE A 106 5.92 8.31 -5.59
CA ILE A 106 4.98 7.35 -4.97
C ILE A 106 4.64 6.22 -5.96
N GLN A 107 4.24 6.56 -7.18
CA GLN A 107 3.86 5.60 -8.21
C GLN A 107 4.99 4.63 -8.56
N ASN A 108 6.24 5.10 -8.57
CA ASN A 108 7.39 4.24 -8.84
C ASN A 108 7.76 3.32 -7.67
N THR A 109 7.44 3.71 -6.44
CA THR A 109 7.70 2.89 -5.25
C THR A 109 6.68 1.76 -5.08
N ILE A 110 5.41 1.98 -5.46
CA ILE A 110 4.32 1.00 -5.29
C ILE A 110 4.66 -0.40 -5.84
N PRO A 111 5.16 -0.57 -7.09
CA PRO A 111 5.52 -1.89 -7.61
C PRO A 111 6.56 -2.63 -6.76
N MET A 112 7.51 -1.91 -6.17
CA MET A 112 8.55 -2.50 -5.32
C MET A 112 7.96 -3.04 -4.01
N VAL A 113 7.01 -2.31 -3.42
CA VAL A 113 6.27 -2.76 -2.22
C VAL A 113 5.43 -4.00 -2.55
N GLN A 114 4.72 -3.99 -3.68
CA GLN A 114 3.90 -5.13 -4.11
C GLN A 114 4.72 -6.40 -4.31
N ASP A 115 5.89 -6.30 -4.97
CA ASP A 115 6.80 -7.43 -5.16
C ASP A 115 7.31 -7.99 -3.82
N ARG A 116 7.67 -7.10 -2.89
CA ARG A 116 8.10 -7.48 -1.52
C ARG A 116 7.00 -8.22 -0.77
N LEU A 117 5.77 -7.72 -0.79
CA LEU A 117 4.63 -8.35 -0.12
C LEU A 117 4.33 -9.72 -0.71
N LYS A 118 4.38 -9.84 -2.03
CA LYS A 118 4.20 -11.12 -2.72
C LYS A 118 5.25 -12.15 -2.28
N LYS A 119 6.53 -11.78 -2.25
CA LYS A 119 7.62 -12.65 -1.78
C LYS A 119 7.45 -13.05 -0.31
N SER A 120 7.01 -12.12 0.53
CA SER A 120 6.73 -12.42 1.94
C SER A 120 5.61 -13.45 2.07
N MET A 121 4.51 -13.29 1.32
CA MET A 121 3.40 -14.23 1.30
C MET A 121 3.83 -15.63 0.80
N GLU A 122 4.61 -15.69 -0.28
CA GLU A 122 5.13 -16.95 -0.83
C GLU A 122 5.99 -17.70 0.21
N LYS A 123 6.87 -16.97 0.91
CA LYS A 123 7.70 -17.54 1.99
C LYS A 123 6.85 -18.08 3.13
N THR A 124 5.88 -17.31 3.62
CA THR A 124 4.98 -17.77 4.69
C THR A 124 4.21 -19.03 4.29
N LEU A 125 3.74 -19.10 3.04
CA LEU A 125 3.06 -20.29 2.51
C LEU A 125 3.99 -21.51 2.43
N GLU A 126 5.26 -21.32 2.10
CA GLU A 126 6.27 -22.38 2.10
C GLU A 126 6.53 -22.90 3.51
N GLU A 127 6.73 -22.01 4.48
CA GLU A 127 6.90 -22.37 5.91
C GLU A 127 5.68 -23.15 6.46
N ILE A 128 4.46 -22.78 6.07
CA ILE A 128 3.24 -23.52 6.43
C ILE A 128 3.25 -24.92 5.81
N LYS A 129 3.63 -25.06 4.54
CA LYS A 129 3.70 -26.37 3.86
C LYS A 129 4.74 -27.28 4.52
N GLU A 130 5.93 -26.75 4.82
CA GLU A 130 6.99 -27.50 5.50
C GLU A 130 6.57 -27.96 6.89
N ASN A 131 5.95 -27.07 7.69
CA ASN A 131 5.44 -27.42 9.00
C ASN A 131 4.35 -28.50 8.94
N ASN A 132 3.41 -28.39 8.00
CA ASN A 132 2.35 -29.37 7.83
C ASN A 132 2.87 -30.73 7.32
N ALA A 133 3.87 -30.74 6.44
CA ALA A 133 4.53 -31.95 5.99
C ALA A 133 5.29 -32.63 7.14
N GLY A 134 6.02 -31.85 7.96
CA GLY A 134 6.72 -32.34 9.14
C GLY A 134 5.79 -32.89 10.23
N GLN A 135 4.64 -32.24 10.46
CA GLN A 135 3.61 -32.72 11.38
C GLN A 135 2.94 -34.00 10.85
N SER A 136 2.64 -34.07 9.56
CA SER A 136 2.07 -35.27 8.92
C SER A 136 3.04 -36.45 8.99
N ALA A 137 4.34 -36.22 8.79
CA ALA A 137 5.38 -37.24 8.95
C ALA A 137 5.54 -37.71 10.41
N LYS A 138 5.41 -36.80 11.38
CA LYS A 138 5.39 -37.16 12.82
C LYS A 138 4.15 -37.96 13.18
N ALA A 139 2.96 -37.55 12.71
CA ALA A 139 1.72 -38.27 12.95
C ALA A 139 1.76 -39.68 12.36
N ALA A 140 2.25 -39.84 11.12
CA ALA A 140 2.42 -41.15 10.49
C ALA A 140 3.33 -42.08 11.31
N ARG A 141 4.45 -41.57 11.86
CA ARG A 141 5.32 -42.35 12.75
C ARG A 141 4.62 -42.79 14.03
N TYR A 142 3.82 -41.93 14.64
CA TYR A 142 3.02 -42.29 15.81
C TYR A 142 1.98 -43.36 15.48
N TYR A 143 1.25 -43.23 14.37
CA TYR A 143 0.29 -44.24 13.95
C TYR A 143 0.96 -45.59 13.66
N SER A 144 2.09 -45.61 12.94
CA SER A 144 2.86 -46.83 12.70
C SER A 144 3.29 -47.50 14.00
N ALA A 145 3.83 -46.74 14.96
CA ALA A 145 4.22 -47.26 16.28
C ALA A 145 3.02 -47.83 17.07
N VAL A 146 1.84 -47.22 16.98
CA VAL A 146 0.63 -47.71 17.65
C VAL A 146 0.10 -49.00 17.01
N THR A 147 0.14 -49.12 15.67
CA THR A 147 -0.20 -50.37 14.96
C THR A 147 0.80 -51.50 15.21
N ASP A 148 2.10 -51.21 15.34
CA ASP A 148 3.11 -52.22 15.64
C ASP A 148 2.93 -52.78 17.06
N VAL A 149 2.56 -51.93 18.04
CA VAL A 149 2.23 -52.37 19.41
C VAL A 149 0.97 -53.24 19.45
N GLN A 150 0.01 -53.05 18.53
CA GLN A 150 -1.18 -53.92 18.44
C GLN A 150 -0.86 -55.29 17.82
N ASN A 151 0.06 -55.37 16.85
CA ASN A 151 0.45 -56.64 16.22
C ASN A 151 1.34 -57.54 17.10
N ASP A 152 2.08 -56.97 18.05
CA ASP A 152 2.93 -57.73 18.99
C ASP A 152 2.14 -58.31 20.18
N SER A 153 0.83 -58.04 20.26
CA SER A 153 -0.06 -58.59 21.29
C SER A 153 -0.58 -60.01 21.00
N SER A 154 -0.07 -60.67 19.94
CA SER A 154 -0.30 -62.10 19.70
C SER A 154 0.62 -62.98 20.56
N PHE A 155 0.41 -62.93 21.89
CA PHE A 155 1.02 -63.89 22.81
C PHE A 155 0.56 -65.31 22.45
N SER A 156 1.42 -66.02 21.72
CA SER A 156 1.28 -67.42 21.36
C SER A 156 1.13 -68.26 22.64
N ARG A 157 -0.07 -68.75 22.93
CA ARG A 157 -0.28 -69.84 23.90
C ARG A 157 0.28 -71.13 23.30
N LYS A 158 1.58 -71.36 23.48
CA LYS A 158 2.18 -72.68 23.28
C LYS A 158 2.67 -73.24 24.61
N ASN A 159 1.98 -74.32 25.00
CA ASN A 159 2.42 -75.47 25.80
C ASN A 159 3.02 -75.23 27.19
N ARG A 160 2.20 -75.51 28.21
CA ARG A 160 2.66 -76.26 29.38
C ARG A 160 1.89 -77.57 29.47
N ILE A 161 2.61 -78.65 29.22
CA ILE A 161 2.23 -80.04 29.52
C ILE A 161 2.37 -80.21 31.05
N ILE A 162 1.40 -80.90 31.67
CA ILE A 162 1.45 -81.35 33.08
C ILE A 162 2.30 -82.61 33.16
#